data_AF-E3S7A3-F1
#
_entry.id   AF-E3S7A3-F1
#
_cell.length_a   1.000
_cell.length_b   1.000
_cell.length_c   1.000
_cell.angle_alpha   90.00
_cell.angle_beta   90.00
_cell.angle_gamma   90.00
#
_symmetry.space_group_name_H-M   'P 1'
#
loop_
_entity.id
_entity.type
_entity.pdbx_description
1 polymer ?
#
loop_
_entity_poly.entity_id
_entity_poly.type
_entity_poly.pdbx_seq_one_letter_code
_entity_poly.pdbx_strand_id
1 'polypeptide(L)'
;MTPFNLRTEPGWRVSVYQCNKDDHVLSIVMHHIVSDGWSVDILMRELSTFYAASLQGQDPLSQVQPLPIQYRNFSVWQRQQAQIEEQEKQLSYWLTQLQTSRPAELLSDKPRPATLSGKADTRTVHISGPVYARLQQFCNAHGVTLFVALLAVFRATHFRLTGQDDATIGTVNANRDRWELKDMIGFFVNMQCLRIMVAEESFEELVQQ
;
A
#
# COMPACT_ATOMS: atom_id res chain seq x y z
N MET A 1 -11.10 18.87 5.05
CA MET A 1 -11.00 18.60 3.60
C MET A 1 -12.40 18.49 3.02
N THR A 2 -12.67 19.13 1.89
CA THR A 2 -13.95 18.99 1.19
C THR A 2 -13.97 17.63 0.51
N PRO A 3 -14.99 16.77 0.74
CA PRO A 3 -15.12 15.51 0.03
C PRO A 3 -15.20 15.69 -1.49
N PHE A 4 -14.87 14.66 -2.26
CA PHE A 4 -15.05 14.65 -3.71
C PHE A 4 -16.46 14.16 -4.08
N ASN A 5 -17.15 14.84 -4.99
CA ASN A 5 -18.30 14.25 -5.67
C ASN A 5 -17.83 13.41 -6.87
N LEU A 6 -17.61 12.10 -6.67
CA LEU A 6 -17.09 11.19 -7.69
C LEU A 6 -17.99 11.03 -8.94
N ARG A 7 -19.24 11.52 -8.89
CA ARG A 7 -20.13 11.52 -10.06
C ARG A 7 -19.77 12.62 -11.07
N THR A 8 -19.23 13.73 -10.59
CA THR A 8 -19.05 14.95 -11.39
C THR A 8 -17.62 15.49 -11.35
N GLU A 9 -16.81 15.07 -10.37
CA GLU A 9 -15.44 15.50 -10.20
C GLU A 9 -14.45 14.41 -10.65
N PRO A 10 -13.27 14.79 -11.18
CA PRO A 10 -12.30 13.84 -11.72
C PRO A 10 -11.54 13.03 -10.65
N GLY A 11 -11.84 13.23 -9.36
CA GLY A 11 -11.15 12.54 -8.27
C GLY A 11 -9.76 13.09 -7.97
N TRP A 12 -9.42 14.30 -8.42
CA TRP A 12 -8.22 15.01 -8.00
C TRP A 12 -8.43 16.53 -8.05
N ARG A 13 -7.66 17.27 -7.25
CA ARG A 13 -7.64 18.73 -7.19
C ARG A 13 -6.20 19.20 -7.04
N VAL A 14 -5.85 20.27 -7.73
CA VAL A 14 -4.53 20.89 -7.70
C VAL A 14 -4.66 22.34 -7.26
N SER A 15 -3.74 22.80 -6.42
CA SER A 15 -3.63 24.19 -6.03
C SER A 15 -2.16 24.57 -5.87
N VAL A 16 -1.79 25.75 -6.38
CA VAL A 16 -0.47 26.34 -6.18
C VAL A 16 -0.65 27.54 -5.28
N TYR A 17 0.07 27.56 -4.16
CA TYR A 17 0.10 28.67 -3.22
C TYR A 17 1.45 29.35 -3.36
N GLN A 18 1.43 30.64 -3.72
CA GLN A 18 2.63 31.46 -3.68
C GLN A 18 2.87 31.93 -2.25
N CYS A 19 3.98 31.51 -1.65
CA CYS A 19 4.37 31.94 -0.31
C CYS A 19 5.15 33.26 -0.36
N ASN A 20 6.05 33.39 -1.33
CA ASN A 20 6.75 34.64 -1.69
C ASN A 20 7.19 34.58 -3.17
N LYS A 21 8.15 35.41 -3.59
CA LYS A 21 8.60 35.45 -5.00
C LYS A 21 9.22 34.14 -5.47
N ASP A 22 9.97 33.46 -4.60
CA ASP A 22 10.77 32.29 -4.94
C ASP A 22 10.22 30.99 -4.30
N ASP A 23 9.34 31.11 -3.31
CA ASP A 23 8.75 29.98 -2.60
C ASP A 23 7.28 29.75 -2.97
N HIS A 24 6.98 28.52 -3.40
CA HIS A 24 5.65 28.06 -3.77
C HIS A 24 5.35 26.70 -3.13
N VAL A 25 4.09 26.46 -2.78
CA VAL A 25 3.58 25.17 -2.33
C VAL A 25 2.62 24.63 -3.36
N LEU A 26 2.94 23.46 -3.91
CA LEU A 26 2.03 22.69 -4.76
C LEU A 26 1.27 21.68 -3.90
N SER A 27 -0.04 21.81 -3.85
CA SER A 27 -0.95 20.84 -3.20
C SER A 27 -1.70 20.05 -4.26
N ILE A 28 -1.47 18.74 -4.30
CA ILE A 28 -2.23 17.80 -5.10
C ILE A 28 -2.98 16.87 -4.16
N VAL A 29 -4.32 16.86 -4.26
CA VAL A 29 -5.17 15.96 -3.50
C VAL A 29 -5.83 15.01 -4.48
N MET A 30 -5.65 13.71 -4.29
CA MET A 30 -6.25 12.67 -5.12
C MET A 30 -7.18 11.80 -4.27
N HIS A 31 -8.31 11.42 -4.84
CA HIS A 31 -9.18 10.41 -4.28
C HIS A 31 -8.54 9.05 -4.50
N HIS A 32 -8.44 8.23 -3.46
CA HIS A 32 -7.74 6.94 -3.51
C HIS A 32 -8.36 5.92 -4.51
N ILE A 33 -9.52 6.23 -5.10
CA ILE A 33 -10.15 5.41 -6.16
C ILE A 33 -9.43 5.54 -7.52
N VAL A 34 -8.71 6.65 -7.75
CA VAL A 34 -7.99 6.91 -9.00
C VAL A 34 -6.48 6.78 -8.87
N SER A 35 -5.97 6.52 -7.66
CA SER A 35 -4.54 6.49 -7.36
C SER A 35 -4.23 5.59 -6.17
N ASP A 36 -3.02 5.04 -6.15
CA ASP A 36 -2.42 4.36 -5.02
C ASP A 36 -1.06 4.98 -4.64
N GLY A 37 -0.36 4.43 -3.63
CA GLY A 37 0.95 4.94 -3.22
C GLY A 37 1.97 4.97 -4.35
N TRP A 38 2.00 3.91 -5.18
CA TRP A 38 2.87 3.83 -6.36
C TRP A 38 2.53 4.92 -7.40
N SER A 39 1.26 5.23 -7.58
CA SER A 39 0.80 6.30 -8.47
C SER A 39 1.31 7.67 -8.05
N VAL A 40 1.46 7.92 -6.74
CA VAL A 40 2.01 9.19 -6.23
C VAL A 40 3.48 9.32 -6.63
N ASP A 41 4.27 8.24 -6.55
CA ASP A 41 5.67 8.25 -6.96
C ASP A 41 5.82 8.52 -8.48
N ILE A 42 4.99 7.88 -9.31
CA ILE A 42 4.93 8.12 -10.76
C ILE A 42 4.60 9.60 -11.02
N LEU A 43 3.56 10.11 -10.38
CA LEU A 43 3.11 11.49 -10.57
C LEU A 43 4.21 12.50 -10.22
N MET A 44 4.89 12.32 -9.08
CA MET A 44 5.95 13.22 -8.65
C MET A 44 7.16 13.18 -9.60
N ARG A 45 7.55 11.99 -10.04
CA ARG A 45 8.63 11.79 -11.03
C ARG A 45 8.30 12.49 -12.34
N GLU A 46 7.14 12.20 -12.93
CA GLU A 46 6.77 12.73 -14.25
C GLU A 46 6.46 14.22 -14.21
N LEU A 47 5.84 14.71 -13.14
CA LEU A 47 5.64 16.14 -12.96
C LEU A 47 6.96 16.91 -12.94
N SER A 48 7.97 16.40 -12.23
CA SER A 48 9.30 17.02 -12.18
C SER A 48 9.95 17.04 -13.57
N THR A 49 9.89 15.93 -14.30
CA THR A 49 10.40 15.81 -15.69
C THR A 49 9.69 16.77 -16.64
N PHE A 50 8.35 16.81 -16.60
CA PHE A 50 7.55 17.66 -17.46
C PHE A 50 7.75 19.15 -17.18
N TYR A 51 7.88 19.50 -15.91
CA TYR A 51 8.19 20.86 -15.51
C TYR A 51 9.56 21.30 -16.04
N ALA A 52 10.60 20.46 -15.89
CA ALA A 52 11.94 20.76 -16.40
C ALA A 52 11.99 20.91 -17.93
N ALA A 53 11.30 20.04 -18.67
CA ALA A 53 11.22 20.13 -20.14
C ALA A 53 10.49 21.40 -20.60
N SER A 54 9.40 21.77 -19.89
CA SER A 54 8.64 22.99 -20.16
C SER A 54 9.50 24.25 -19.98
N LEU A 55 10.36 24.29 -18.96
CA LEU A 55 11.31 25.39 -18.74
C LEU A 55 12.35 25.53 -19.87
N GLN A 56 12.65 24.44 -20.57
CA GLN A 56 13.58 24.41 -21.70
C GLN A 56 12.89 24.61 -23.06
N GLY A 57 11.57 24.82 -23.08
CA GLY A 57 10.79 24.92 -24.33
C GLY A 57 10.68 23.61 -25.11
N GLN A 58 10.94 22.47 -24.45
CA GLN A 58 10.80 21.13 -25.03
C GLN A 58 9.39 20.61 -24.79
N ASP A 59 8.91 19.72 -25.66
CA ASP A 59 7.64 19.01 -25.45
C ASP A 59 7.77 18.05 -24.25
N PRO A 60 7.02 18.24 -23.14
CA PRO A 60 7.06 17.34 -22.00
C PRO A 60 6.76 15.88 -22.34
N LEU A 61 5.85 15.63 -23.29
CA LEU A 61 5.45 14.27 -23.66
C LEU A 61 6.57 13.50 -24.37
N SER A 62 7.53 14.20 -24.97
CA SER A 62 8.72 13.58 -25.56
C SER A 62 9.68 12.98 -24.53
N GLN A 63 9.50 13.29 -23.24
CA GLN A 63 10.40 12.88 -22.15
C GLN A 63 10.01 11.55 -21.51
N VAL A 64 8.84 11.00 -21.84
CA VAL A 64 8.35 9.74 -21.27
C VAL A 64 7.90 8.79 -22.37
N GLN A 65 7.95 7.49 -22.07
CA GLN A 65 7.41 6.49 -22.97
C GLN A 65 5.87 6.48 -22.85
N PRO A 66 5.14 6.42 -23.98
CA PRO A 66 3.69 6.27 -23.94
C PRO A 66 3.29 4.98 -23.21
N LEU A 67 2.23 5.05 -22.41
CA LEU A 67 1.70 3.87 -21.75
C LEU A 67 1.17 2.86 -22.79
N PRO A 68 1.56 1.58 -22.72
CA PRO A 68 1.12 0.55 -23.67
C PRO A 68 -0.37 0.22 -23.53
N ILE A 69 -0.95 0.45 -22.34
CA ILE A 69 -2.38 0.29 -22.04
C ILE A 69 -2.84 1.39 -21.08
N GLN A 70 -4.15 1.47 -20.84
CA GLN A 70 -4.79 2.38 -19.88
C GLN A 70 -5.53 1.61 -18.80
N TYR A 71 -5.87 2.25 -17.68
CA TYR A 71 -6.52 1.61 -16.53
C TYR A 71 -7.87 0.94 -16.90
N ARG A 72 -8.57 1.48 -17.92
CA ARG A 72 -9.76 0.85 -18.50
C ARG A 72 -9.46 -0.53 -19.07
N ASN A 73 -8.33 -0.70 -19.76
CA ASN A 73 -7.93 -1.97 -20.34
C ASN A 73 -7.63 -2.99 -19.24
N PHE A 74 -6.97 -2.57 -18.16
CA PHE A 74 -6.76 -3.39 -16.96
C PHE A 74 -8.08 -3.83 -16.33
N SER A 75 -9.04 -2.90 -16.16
CA SER A 75 -10.37 -3.20 -15.63
C SER A 75 -11.15 -4.21 -16.48
N VAL A 76 -11.02 -4.13 -17.81
CA VAL A 76 -11.64 -5.10 -18.73
C VAL A 76 -10.92 -6.45 -18.64
N TRP A 77 -9.59 -6.44 -18.62
CA TRP A 77 -8.77 -7.65 -18.53
C TRP A 77 -9.05 -8.46 -17.25
N GLN A 78 -9.19 -7.80 -16.10
CA GLN A 78 -9.51 -8.48 -14.83
C GLN A 78 -10.83 -9.25 -14.85
N ARG A 79 -11.73 -8.93 -15.79
CA ARG A 79 -13.05 -9.57 -15.94
C ARG A 79 -13.11 -10.59 -17.08
N GLN A 80 -11.98 -10.87 -17.71
CA GLN A 80 -11.91 -11.92 -18.73
C GLN A 80 -12.07 -13.29 -18.08
N GLN A 81 -12.65 -14.24 -18.82
CA GLN A 81 -12.95 -15.58 -18.33
C GLN A 81 -11.74 -16.29 -17.70
N ALA A 82 -10.55 -16.17 -18.32
CA ALA A 82 -9.33 -16.74 -17.78
C ALA A 82 -8.93 -16.18 -16.40
N GLN A 83 -9.22 -14.90 -16.14
CA GLN A 83 -8.98 -14.28 -14.83
C GLN A 83 -10.03 -14.73 -13.80
N ILE A 84 -11.29 -14.89 -14.22
CA ILE A 84 -12.36 -15.39 -13.36
C ILE A 84 -12.05 -16.83 -12.91
N GLU A 85 -11.65 -17.70 -13.82
CA GLU A 85 -11.27 -19.09 -13.51
C GLU A 85 -10.08 -19.16 -12.54
N GLU A 86 -9.11 -18.27 -12.68
CA GLU A 86 -7.98 -18.17 -11.74
C GLU A 86 -8.43 -17.64 -10.38
N GLN A 87 -9.30 -16.64 -10.35
CA GLN A 87 -9.89 -16.10 -9.11
C GLN A 87 -10.71 -17.16 -8.36
N GLU A 88 -11.42 -18.05 -9.05
CA GLU A 88 -12.16 -19.16 -8.44
C GLU A 88 -11.23 -20.18 -7.75
N LYS A 89 -10.09 -20.49 -8.37
CA LYS A 89 -9.05 -21.33 -7.74
C LYS A 89 -8.47 -20.65 -6.51
N GLN A 90 -8.12 -19.38 -6.62
CA GLN A 90 -7.60 -18.59 -5.50
C GLN A 90 -8.62 -18.47 -4.37
N LEU A 91 -9.90 -18.30 -4.69
CA LEU A 91 -10.99 -18.28 -3.71
C LEU A 91 -11.06 -19.60 -2.94
N SER A 92 -10.98 -20.74 -3.64
CA SER A 92 -10.98 -22.06 -3.01
C SER A 92 -9.79 -22.25 -2.06
N TYR A 93 -8.61 -21.78 -2.48
CA TYR A 93 -7.42 -21.73 -1.63
C TYR A 93 -7.65 -20.87 -0.37
N TRP A 94 -8.13 -19.63 -0.52
CA TRP A 94 -8.34 -18.71 0.60
C TRP A 94 -9.42 -19.17 1.57
N LEU A 95 -10.51 -19.80 1.07
CA LEU A 95 -11.52 -20.42 1.93
C LEU A 95 -10.91 -21.49 2.84
N THR A 96 -9.95 -22.25 2.32
CA THR A 96 -9.24 -23.27 3.10
C THR A 96 -8.26 -22.64 4.09
N GLN A 97 -7.40 -21.72 3.63
CA GLN A 97 -6.35 -21.11 4.47
C GLN A 97 -6.92 -20.25 5.61
N LEU A 98 -8.00 -19.52 5.32
CA LEU A 98 -8.63 -18.62 6.28
C LEU A 98 -9.78 -19.28 7.04
N GLN A 99 -10.01 -20.58 6.84
CA GLN A 99 -10.99 -21.33 7.61
C GLN A 99 -10.70 -21.18 9.10
N THR A 100 -11.73 -20.83 9.88
CA THR A 100 -11.67 -20.52 11.32
C THR A 100 -10.79 -19.35 11.74
N SER A 101 -10.07 -18.71 10.81
CA SER A 101 -9.20 -17.57 11.13
C SER A 101 -10.03 -16.36 11.57
N ARG A 102 -9.42 -15.50 12.39
CA ARG A 102 -10.02 -14.24 12.82
C ARG A 102 -9.08 -13.09 12.51
N PRO A 103 -9.58 -11.93 12.08
CA PRO A 103 -8.76 -10.73 11.98
C PRO A 103 -8.09 -10.43 13.33
N ALA A 104 -6.83 -9.98 13.31
CA ALA A 104 -6.14 -9.52 14.51
C ALA A 104 -6.89 -8.35 15.14
N GLU A 105 -7.36 -8.53 16.38
CA GLU A 105 -8.07 -7.48 17.12
C GLU A 105 -7.09 -6.71 18.01
N LEU A 106 -7.13 -5.38 17.96
CA LEU A 106 -6.29 -4.54 18.79
C LEU A 106 -7.04 -4.09 20.05
N LEU A 107 -6.30 -3.95 21.15
CA LEU A 107 -6.82 -3.35 22.37
C LEU A 107 -7.26 -1.92 22.09
N SER A 108 -8.53 -1.63 22.37
CA SER A 108 -9.14 -0.33 22.13
C SER A 108 -9.57 0.28 23.46
N ASP A 109 -9.20 1.54 23.70
CA ASP A 109 -9.61 2.26 24.92
C ASP A 109 -11.13 2.52 24.98
N LYS A 110 -11.82 2.42 23.84
CA LYS A 110 -13.24 2.71 23.67
C LYS A 110 -13.90 1.67 22.76
N PRO A 111 -15.19 1.33 22.97
CA PRO A 111 -15.93 0.46 22.08
C PRO A 111 -16.07 1.09 20.69
N ARG A 112 -16.24 0.23 19.67
CA ARG A 112 -16.45 0.68 18.30
C ARG A 112 -17.77 1.46 18.19
N PRO A 113 -17.75 2.73 17.74
CA PRO A 113 -18.97 3.51 17.58
C PRO A 113 -19.77 3.05 16.36
N ALA A 114 -21.09 3.24 16.38
CA ALA A 114 -21.97 2.94 15.24
C ALA A 114 -21.65 3.81 14.00
N THR A 115 -21.20 5.04 14.23
CA THR A 115 -20.78 5.97 13.17
C THR A 115 -19.31 6.35 13.38
N LEU A 116 -18.49 6.13 12.36
CA LEU A 116 -17.08 6.48 12.41
C LEU A 116 -16.91 8.00 12.29
N SER A 117 -16.12 8.59 13.20
CA SER A 117 -15.89 10.05 13.20
C SER A 117 -14.96 10.52 12.09
N GLY A 118 -14.18 9.63 11.49
CA GLY A 118 -13.12 9.95 10.53
C GLY A 118 -11.91 10.68 11.14
N LYS A 119 -11.92 10.97 12.45
CA LYS A 119 -10.76 11.55 13.14
C LYS A 119 -9.67 10.49 13.27
N ALA A 120 -8.47 10.83 12.83
CA ALA A 120 -7.28 10.00 12.93
C ALA A 120 -6.10 10.86 13.42
N ASP A 121 -5.11 10.20 14.02
CA ASP A 121 -3.84 10.78 14.42
C ASP A 121 -2.71 9.86 13.94
N THR A 122 -1.52 10.40 13.76
CA THR A 122 -0.36 9.66 13.27
C THR A 122 0.77 9.76 14.27
N ARG A 123 1.31 8.62 14.68
CA ARG A 123 2.50 8.53 15.54
C ARG A 123 3.63 7.85 14.78
N THR A 124 4.70 8.58 14.56
CA THR A 124 5.88 8.09 13.84
C THR A 124 6.86 7.45 14.81
N VAL A 125 7.31 6.23 14.49
CA VAL A 125 8.38 5.54 15.21
C VAL A 125 9.58 5.42 14.25
N HIS A 126 10.75 5.83 14.72
CA HIS A 126 11.99 5.75 13.95
C HIS A 126 12.91 4.69 14.56
N ILE A 127 13.34 3.73 13.74
CA ILE A 127 14.32 2.70 14.12
C ILE A 127 15.64 3.05 13.42
N SER A 128 16.68 3.36 14.19
CA SER A 128 17.97 3.81 13.64
C SER A 128 19.16 3.23 14.41
N GLY A 129 20.36 3.49 13.88
CA GLY A 129 21.62 3.15 14.55
C GLY A 129 21.82 1.65 14.75
N PRO A 130 22.40 1.22 15.89
CA PRO A 130 22.77 -0.18 16.13
C PRO A 130 21.60 -1.16 16.11
N VAL A 131 20.37 -0.70 16.40
CA VAL A 131 19.18 -1.57 16.33
C VAL A 131 18.83 -1.88 14.88
N TYR A 132 18.80 -0.86 14.02
CA TYR A 132 18.55 -1.04 12.60
C TYR A 132 19.62 -1.92 11.94
N ALA A 133 20.90 -1.69 12.25
CA ALA A 133 21.99 -2.49 11.71
C ALA A 133 21.88 -3.98 12.09
N ARG A 134 21.56 -4.28 13.36
CA ARG A 134 21.34 -5.67 13.81
C ARG A 134 20.12 -6.30 13.15
N LEU A 135 19.05 -5.54 12.92
CA LEU A 135 17.88 -6.02 12.22
C LEU A 135 18.19 -6.36 10.75
N GLN A 136 19.00 -5.55 10.07
CA GLN A 136 19.48 -5.86 8.72
C GLN A 136 20.36 -7.11 8.69
N GLN A 137 21.26 -7.26 9.67
CA GLN A 137 22.10 -8.46 9.79
C GLN A 137 21.26 -9.72 10.01
N PHE A 138 20.24 -9.64 10.87
CA PHE A 138 19.29 -10.73 11.08
C PHE A 138 18.56 -11.10 9.78
N CYS A 139 18.03 -10.11 9.06
CA CYS A 139 17.37 -10.33 7.77
C CYS A 139 18.29 -11.05 6.77
N ASN A 140 19.55 -10.61 6.66
CA ASN A 140 20.55 -11.22 5.78
C ASN A 140 20.90 -12.65 6.21
N ALA A 141 21.07 -12.90 7.51
CA ALA A 141 21.43 -14.21 8.03
C ALA A 141 20.31 -15.26 7.84
N HIS A 142 19.05 -14.83 7.91
CA HIS A 142 17.88 -15.70 7.78
C HIS A 142 17.26 -15.69 6.38
N GLY A 143 17.80 -14.92 5.44
CA GLY A 143 17.30 -14.86 4.06
C GLY A 143 15.90 -14.23 3.93
N VAL A 144 15.51 -13.35 4.85
CA VAL A 144 14.19 -12.71 4.89
C VAL A 144 14.27 -11.21 4.63
N THR A 145 13.15 -10.61 4.24
CA THR A 145 13.07 -9.16 4.07
C THR A 145 12.83 -8.45 5.40
N LEU A 146 13.16 -7.16 5.46
CA LEU A 146 12.83 -6.30 6.61
C LEU A 146 11.33 -6.28 6.91
N PHE A 147 10.49 -6.36 5.86
CA PHE A 147 9.04 -6.45 5.99
C PHE A 147 8.62 -7.69 6.78
N VAL A 148 9.14 -8.87 6.41
CA VAL A 148 8.83 -10.14 7.09
C VAL A 148 9.28 -10.07 8.56
N ALA A 149 10.50 -9.61 8.82
CA ALA A 149 11.00 -9.48 10.19
C ALA A 149 10.15 -8.52 11.04
N LEU A 150 9.76 -7.36 10.50
CA LEU A 150 8.91 -6.40 11.22
C LEU A 150 7.46 -6.89 11.38
N LEU A 151 6.94 -7.66 10.42
CA LEU A 151 5.62 -8.30 10.53
C LEU A 151 5.62 -9.35 11.66
N ALA A 152 6.68 -10.16 11.77
CA ALA A 152 6.85 -11.09 12.89
C ALA A 152 6.96 -10.35 14.23
N VAL A 153 7.71 -9.24 14.30
CA VAL A 153 7.76 -8.37 15.50
C VAL A 153 6.37 -7.84 15.84
N PHE A 154 5.62 -7.36 14.85
CA PHE A 154 4.24 -6.89 15.04
C PHE A 154 3.35 -8.00 15.58
N ARG A 155 3.40 -9.20 15.00
CA ARG A 155 2.59 -10.35 15.41
C ARG A 155 2.94 -10.86 16.81
N ALA A 156 4.23 -10.91 17.16
CA ALA A 156 4.71 -11.26 18.50
C ALA A 156 4.27 -10.22 19.53
N THR A 157 4.32 -8.93 19.18
CA THR A 157 3.83 -7.84 20.04
C THR A 157 2.32 -7.94 20.23
N HIS A 158 1.58 -8.18 19.15
CA HIS A 158 0.14 -8.42 19.19
C HIS A 158 -0.22 -9.58 20.12
N PHE A 159 0.43 -10.75 19.97
CA PHE A 159 0.22 -11.90 20.86
C PHE A 159 0.47 -11.55 22.33
N ARG A 160 1.57 -10.85 22.63
CA ARG A 160 1.90 -10.43 24.01
C ARG A 160 0.85 -9.49 24.61
N LEU A 161 0.17 -8.70 23.79
CA LEU A 161 -0.84 -7.75 24.24
C LEU A 161 -2.24 -8.40 24.37
N THR A 162 -2.59 -9.33 23.49
CA THR A 162 -3.97 -9.83 23.36
C THR A 162 -4.14 -11.28 23.78
N GLY A 163 -3.06 -12.04 23.87
CA GLY A 163 -3.08 -13.49 24.08
C GLY A 163 -3.57 -14.30 22.86
N GLN A 164 -3.86 -13.65 21.72
CA GLN A 164 -4.34 -14.34 20.52
C GLN A 164 -3.17 -15.04 19.80
N ASP A 165 -3.15 -16.36 19.86
CA ASP A 165 -2.18 -17.26 19.23
C ASP A 165 -2.44 -17.46 17.73
N ASP A 166 -3.68 -17.40 17.26
CA ASP A 166 -4.06 -17.43 15.83
C ASP A 166 -4.74 -16.12 15.41
N ALA A 167 -4.14 -15.40 14.45
CA ALA A 167 -4.68 -14.15 13.95
C ALA A 167 -4.28 -13.85 12.51
N THR A 168 -5.18 -13.20 11.77
CA THR A 168 -4.99 -12.77 10.39
C THR A 168 -4.71 -11.28 10.31
N ILE A 169 -3.60 -10.92 9.68
CA ILE A 169 -3.17 -9.54 9.44
C ILE A 169 -3.34 -9.22 7.95
N GLY A 170 -4.01 -8.11 7.65
CA GLY A 170 -4.10 -7.59 6.28
C GLY A 170 -2.86 -6.77 5.94
N THR A 171 -2.27 -7.04 4.78
CA THR A 171 -1.12 -6.30 4.23
C THR A 171 -1.44 -5.82 2.82
N VAL A 172 -0.78 -4.77 2.35
CA VAL A 172 -1.00 -4.24 1.00
C VAL A 172 0.02 -4.83 0.03
N ASN A 173 -0.45 -5.27 -1.13
CA ASN A 173 0.36 -5.63 -2.28
C ASN A 173 0.11 -4.58 -3.38
N ALA A 174 1.17 -4.08 -4.02
CA ALA A 174 1.07 -3.12 -5.11
C ALA A 174 0.29 -3.66 -6.33
N ASN A 175 0.27 -4.98 -6.53
CA ASN A 175 -0.47 -5.69 -7.57
C ASN A 175 -0.11 -5.19 -8.99
N ARG A 176 1.19 -4.98 -9.22
CA ARG A 176 1.79 -4.41 -10.44
C ARG A 176 2.85 -5.35 -11.03
N ASP A 177 2.55 -6.64 -11.01
CA ASP A 177 3.49 -7.69 -11.45
C ASP A 177 3.69 -7.69 -12.97
N ARG A 178 2.75 -7.09 -13.71
CA ARG A 178 2.80 -6.94 -15.16
C ARG A 178 3.54 -5.66 -15.54
N TRP A 179 4.48 -5.77 -16.48
CA TRP A 179 5.37 -4.66 -16.85
C TRP A 179 4.60 -3.44 -17.37
N GLU A 180 3.51 -3.67 -18.10
CA GLU A 180 2.68 -2.62 -18.68
C GLU A 180 1.91 -1.77 -17.64
N LEU A 181 1.91 -2.19 -16.38
CA LEU A 181 1.27 -1.47 -15.27
C LEU A 181 2.26 -0.60 -14.49
N LYS A 182 3.57 -0.77 -14.66
CA LYS A 182 4.59 -0.19 -13.75
C LYS A 182 4.60 1.33 -13.74
N ASP A 183 4.30 1.97 -14.87
CA ASP A 183 4.27 3.42 -15.02
C ASP A 183 2.85 4.00 -15.09
N MET A 184 1.82 3.19 -14.84
CA MET A 184 0.44 3.63 -14.94
C MET A 184 -0.08 4.24 -13.62
N ILE A 185 -0.62 5.45 -13.65
CA ILE A 185 -1.41 6.00 -12.54
C ILE A 185 -2.77 5.30 -12.50
N GLY A 186 -3.16 4.79 -11.32
CA GLY A 186 -4.42 4.08 -11.10
C GLY A 186 -4.47 3.39 -9.74
N PHE A 187 -5.61 2.81 -9.37
CA PHE A 187 -5.73 2.05 -8.13
C PHE A 187 -5.51 0.55 -8.39
N PHE A 188 -4.33 0.04 -8.06
CA PHE A 188 -4.00 -1.37 -8.26
C PHE A 188 -3.92 -2.16 -6.95
N VAL A 189 -3.63 -1.46 -5.85
CA VAL A 189 -3.39 -2.06 -4.54
C VAL A 189 -4.42 -3.13 -4.20
N ASN A 190 -3.91 -4.31 -3.85
CA ASN A 190 -4.70 -5.40 -3.32
C ASN A 190 -4.39 -5.61 -1.83
N MET A 191 -5.39 -6.07 -1.07
CA MET A 191 -5.20 -6.47 0.32
C MET A 191 -4.94 -7.97 0.40
N GLN A 192 -3.80 -8.34 0.96
CA GLN A 192 -3.39 -9.73 1.19
C GLN A 192 -3.54 -10.07 2.68
N CYS A 193 -4.37 -11.07 2.97
CA CYS A 193 -4.51 -11.62 4.33
C CYS A 193 -3.37 -12.60 4.62
N LEU A 194 -2.68 -12.40 5.74
CA LEU A 194 -1.63 -13.27 6.25
C LEU A 194 -2.08 -13.82 7.60
N ARG A 195 -2.47 -15.10 7.65
CA ARG A 195 -2.77 -15.80 8.91
C ARG A 195 -1.46 -16.25 9.53
N ILE A 196 -1.15 -15.77 10.73
CA ILE A 196 0.12 -16.03 11.40
C ILE A 196 -0.18 -16.58 12.79
N MET A 197 0.37 -17.75 13.09
CA MET A 197 0.19 -18.43 14.37
C MET A 197 1.41 -18.24 15.26
N VAL A 198 1.19 -17.96 16.54
CA VAL A 198 2.24 -17.84 17.55
C VAL A 198 2.07 -18.99 18.53
N ALA A 199 2.92 -20.01 18.40
CA ALA A 199 3.01 -21.14 19.33
C ALA A 199 4.17 -20.92 20.33
N GLU A 200 4.59 -21.95 21.07
CA GLU A 200 5.80 -21.95 21.92
C GLU A 200 7.11 -22.01 21.08
N GLU A 201 7.14 -21.26 20.00
CA GLU A 201 8.20 -21.24 18.98
C GLU A 201 9.16 -20.07 19.22
N SER A 202 10.38 -20.19 18.71
CA SER A 202 11.36 -19.10 18.77
C SER A 202 10.96 -17.95 17.83
N PHE A 203 11.57 -16.77 17.99
CA PHE A 203 11.31 -15.66 17.07
C PHE A 203 11.74 -15.98 15.63
N GLU A 204 12.81 -16.75 15.47
CA GLU A 204 13.31 -17.23 14.19
C GLU A 204 12.30 -18.13 13.48
N GLU A 205 11.62 -19.02 14.22
CA GLU A 205 10.57 -19.87 13.67
C GLU A 205 9.36 -19.04 13.22
N LEU A 206 8.94 -18.05 14.02
CA LEU A 206 7.86 -17.13 13.64
C LEU A 206 8.19 -16.32 12.38
N VAL A 207 9.47 -16.02 12.13
CA VAL A 207 9.94 -15.32 10.93
C VAL A 207 9.92 -16.21 9.69
N GLN A 208 9.98 -17.54 9.85
CA GLN A 208 10.05 -18.52 8.76
C GLN A 208 8.69 -19.06 8.31
N GLN A 209 7.62 -18.82 9.08
CA GLN A 209 6.23 -19.13 8.68
C GLN A 209 5.79 -18.31 7.46
#